data_AF-A0A0G4IM30-F1
#
_entry.id   AF-A0A0G4IM30-F1
#
_cell.length_a   1.000
_cell.length_b   1.000
_cell.length_c   1.000
_cell.angle_alpha   90.00
_cell.angle_beta   90.00
_cell.angle_gamma   90.00
#
_symmetry.space_group_name_H-M   'P 1'
#
loop_
_entity.id
_entity.type
_entity.pdbx_description
1 polymer ?
#
loop_
_entity_poly.entity_id
_entity_poly.type
_entity_poly.pdbx_seq_one_letter_code
_entity_poly.pdbx_strand_id
1 'polypeptide(L)'
;MDDGRLGVLGGEVDAMLTRQAAYATFAPTAAYVKHRRVLVEFMAQVVDEFGLTQATLHMAVNHVDRALSRFVICRTKWQLVAICAVLIAAKYAEPAGRVPSVSAFVLCAEGAYPQREVVQMERSILVALSWNVRPPSILEFAAMYAEVSDLLSGRAHASRDLERRQTRLARVALMHYEFNQWSASVVGACVVQAARIMSDLPPVWASCSKHSRSDDLRRCVQLLFQVYKQEYDGSPPSSPVSALDFAPDAA
;
A
#
# COMPACT_ATOMS: atom_id res chain seq x y z
N MET A 1 -15.46 -30.30 -4.27
CA MET A 1 -15.97 -28.98 -3.86
C MET A 1 -14.97 -27.88 -4.18
N ASP A 2 -13.66 -28.12 -4.05
CA ASP A 2 -12.61 -27.09 -4.27
C ASP A 2 -12.51 -26.55 -5.71
N ASP A 3 -12.84 -27.35 -6.73
CA ASP A 3 -12.74 -26.94 -8.13
C ASP A 3 -13.67 -25.76 -8.49
N GLY A 4 -14.86 -25.72 -7.87
CA GLY A 4 -15.79 -24.59 -8.01
C GLY A 4 -15.28 -23.32 -7.33
N ARG A 5 -14.64 -23.42 -6.16
CA ARG A 5 -14.07 -22.26 -5.45
C ARG A 5 -12.84 -21.71 -6.17
N LEU A 6 -11.99 -22.58 -6.70
CA LEU A 6 -10.85 -22.19 -7.53
C LEU A 6 -11.29 -21.44 -8.80
N GLY A 7 -12.38 -21.87 -9.44
CA GLY A 7 -12.97 -21.18 -10.59
C GLY A 7 -13.45 -19.76 -10.25
N VAL A 8 -14.16 -19.59 -9.13
CA VAL A 8 -14.63 -18.27 -8.66
C VAL A 8 -13.44 -17.36 -8.33
N LEU A 9 -12.46 -17.87 -7.58
CA LEU A 9 -11.24 -17.12 -7.24
C LEU A 9 -10.46 -16.70 -8.49
N GLY A 10 -10.39 -17.56 -9.51
CA GLY A 10 -9.79 -17.23 -10.79
C GLY A 10 -10.45 -16.01 -11.45
N GLY A 11 -11.78 -15.98 -11.50
CA GLY A 11 -12.53 -14.83 -12.03
C GLY A 11 -12.35 -13.54 -11.22
N GLU A 12 -12.28 -13.64 -9.89
CA GLU A 12 -12.01 -12.50 -9.00
C GLU A 12 -10.61 -11.93 -9.22
N VAL A 13 -9.60 -12.80 -9.35
CA VAL A 13 -8.21 -12.42 -9.66
C VAL A 13 -8.14 -11.73 -11.03
N ASP A 14 -8.80 -12.26 -12.06
CA ASP A 14 -8.80 -11.67 -13.40
C ASP A 14 -9.44 -10.28 -13.44
N ALA A 15 -10.54 -10.08 -12.70
CA ALA A 15 -11.18 -8.79 -12.55
C ALA A 15 -10.25 -7.78 -11.85
N MET A 16 -9.50 -8.22 -10.83
CA MET A 16 -8.52 -7.38 -10.16
C MET A 16 -7.31 -7.04 -11.05
N LEU A 17 -6.78 -8.00 -11.81
CA LEU A 17 -5.70 -7.79 -12.76
C LEU A 17 -6.10 -6.76 -13.82
N THR A 18 -7.33 -6.85 -14.34
CA THR A 18 -7.88 -5.89 -15.30
C THR A 18 -7.95 -4.48 -14.70
N ARG A 19 -8.46 -4.36 -13.46
CA ARG A 19 -8.55 -3.07 -12.74
C ARG A 19 -7.17 -2.46 -12.49
N GLN A 20 -6.17 -3.28 -12.21
CA GLN A 20 -4.82 -2.84 -11.83
C GLN A 20 -4.10 -2.05 -12.92
N ALA A 21 -4.34 -2.37 -14.19
CA ALA A 21 -3.69 -1.72 -15.33
C ALA A 21 -3.90 -0.20 -15.35
N ALA A 22 -5.00 0.30 -14.80
CA ALA A 22 -5.33 1.73 -14.73
C ALA A 22 -4.55 2.51 -13.66
N TYR A 23 -3.68 1.86 -12.87
CA TYR A 23 -3.05 2.42 -11.67
C TYR A 23 -1.51 2.38 -11.66
N ALA A 24 -0.85 2.16 -12.81
CA ALA A 24 0.60 2.16 -12.89
C ALA A 24 1.20 3.54 -12.59
N THR A 25 2.21 3.58 -11.69
CA THR A 25 2.73 4.83 -11.09
C THR A 25 4.25 4.89 -10.96
N PHE A 26 4.98 4.01 -11.64
CA PHE A 26 6.43 4.00 -11.52
C PHE A 26 7.06 5.19 -12.26
N ALA A 27 7.50 6.17 -11.48
CA ALA A 27 8.11 7.43 -11.90
C ALA A 27 9.31 7.75 -10.98
N PRO A 28 10.42 6.99 -11.08
CA PRO A 28 11.55 7.08 -10.14
C PRO A 28 12.27 8.43 -10.11
N THR A 29 12.09 9.27 -11.13
CA THR A 29 12.66 10.61 -11.22
C THR A 29 11.77 11.69 -10.60
N ALA A 30 10.57 11.35 -10.12
CA ALA A 30 9.66 12.33 -9.53
C ALA A 30 10.22 12.89 -8.22
N ALA A 31 10.08 14.20 -8.03
CA ALA A 31 10.72 14.93 -6.93
C ALA A 31 10.33 14.44 -5.52
N TYR A 32 9.15 13.84 -5.37
CA TYR A 32 8.64 13.34 -4.10
C TYR A 32 9.28 12.01 -3.67
N VAL A 33 9.83 11.23 -4.60
CA VAL A 33 10.32 9.86 -4.36
C VAL A 33 11.35 9.83 -3.23
N LYS A 34 12.28 10.78 -3.20
CA LYS A 34 13.32 10.89 -2.15
C LYS A 34 12.77 11.14 -0.73
N HIS A 35 11.54 11.65 -0.61
CA HIS A 35 10.88 11.90 0.67
C HIS A 35 9.66 10.98 0.89
N ARG A 36 9.38 10.08 -0.06
CA ARG A 36 8.17 9.26 -0.04
C ARG A 36 8.11 8.40 1.22
N ARG A 37 9.21 7.77 1.62
CA ARG A 37 9.24 6.93 2.81
C ARG A 37 8.74 7.68 4.05
N VAL A 38 9.31 8.86 4.32
CA VAL A 38 8.91 9.74 5.43
C VAL A 38 7.44 10.14 5.32
N LEU A 39 6.97 10.44 4.11
CA LEU A 39 5.56 10.78 3.87
C LEU A 39 4.61 9.61 4.14
N VAL A 40 4.99 8.40 3.73
CA VAL A 40 4.21 7.17 3.98
C VAL A 40 4.23 6.80 5.46
N GLU A 41 5.34 7.02 6.16
CA GLU A 41 5.43 6.85 7.63
C GLU A 41 4.46 7.80 8.34
N PHE A 42 4.44 9.08 7.94
CA PHE A 42 3.46 10.06 8.41
C PHE A 42 2.02 9.61 8.13
N MET A 43 1.72 9.11 6.93
CA MET A 43 0.38 8.60 6.60
C MET A 43 -0.02 7.40 7.45
N ALA A 44 0.92 6.49 7.74
CA ALA A 44 0.68 5.35 8.61
C ALA A 44 0.32 5.81 10.03
N GLN A 45 0.99 6.84 10.55
CA GLN A 45 0.66 7.43 11.85
C GLN A 45 -0.74 8.04 11.85
N VAL A 46 -1.12 8.79 10.81
CA VAL A 46 -2.48 9.36 10.68
C VAL A 46 -3.54 8.26 10.61
N VAL A 47 -3.26 7.17 9.89
CA VAL A 47 -4.14 5.99 9.81
C VAL A 47 -4.28 5.34 11.18
N ASP A 48 -3.19 5.16 11.90
CA ASP A 48 -3.17 4.53 13.23
C ASP A 48 -3.90 5.42 14.27
N GLU A 49 -3.73 6.74 14.22
CA GLU A 49 -4.39 7.73 15.09
C GLU A 49 -5.92 7.67 14.96
N PHE A 50 -6.43 7.53 13.74
CA PHE A 50 -7.87 7.37 13.49
C PHE A 50 -8.34 5.91 13.60
N GLY A 51 -7.45 4.96 13.87
CA GLY A 51 -7.75 3.53 13.93
C GLY A 51 -8.26 2.95 12.60
N LEU A 52 -7.85 3.53 11.46
CA LEU A 52 -8.28 3.10 10.13
C LEU A 52 -7.56 1.80 9.72
N THR A 53 -8.10 1.10 8.73
CA THR A 53 -7.57 -0.20 8.30
C THR A 53 -6.30 -0.06 7.44
N GLN A 54 -5.53 -1.16 7.34
CA GLN A 54 -4.39 -1.22 6.42
C GLN A 54 -4.80 -1.09 4.95
N ALA A 55 -6.04 -1.45 4.59
CA ALA A 55 -6.58 -1.23 3.26
C ALA A 55 -6.67 0.28 2.94
N THR A 56 -7.10 1.09 3.90
CA THR A 56 -7.12 2.56 3.81
C THR A 56 -5.73 3.12 3.58
N LEU A 57 -4.71 2.64 4.30
CA LEU A 57 -3.32 3.06 4.08
C LEU A 57 -2.81 2.72 2.67
N HIS A 58 -3.00 1.48 2.20
CA HIS A 58 -2.55 1.08 0.86
C HIS A 58 -3.19 1.91 -0.25
N MET A 59 -4.49 2.20 -0.11
CA MET A 59 -5.23 3.04 -1.04
C MET A 59 -4.74 4.48 -1.01
N ALA A 60 -4.55 5.05 0.18
CA ALA A 60 -4.04 6.40 0.36
C ALA A 60 -2.64 6.57 -0.24
N VAL A 61 -1.73 5.61 -0.04
CA VAL A 61 -0.37 5.65 -0.61
C VAL A 61 -0.42 5.65 -2.13
N ASN A 62 -1.27 4.82 -2.74
CA ASN A 62 -1.47 4.86 -4.19
C ASN A 62 -2.00 6.22 -4.68
N HIS A 63 -2.91 6.86 -3.93
CA HIS A 63 -3.42 8.20 -4.25
C HIS A 63 -2.32 9.26 -4.19
N VAL A 64 -1.48 9.25 -3.15
CA VAL A 64 -0.36 10.18 -3.01
C VAL A 64 0.65 9.98 -4.13
N ASP A 65 1.02 8.73 -4.44
CA ASP A 65 1.96 8.43 -5.52
C ASP A 65 1.46 8.97 -6.87
N ARG A 66 0.16 8.77 -7.18
CA ARG A 66 -0.46 9.25 -8.42
C ARG A 66 -0.61 10.76 -8.46
N ALA A 67 -0.99 11.37 -7.34
CA ALA A 67 -1.19 12.82 -7.25
C ALA A 67 0.14 13.56 -7.37
N LEU A 68 1.15 13.18 -6.58
CA LEU A 68 2.47 13.83 -6.59
C LEU A 68 3.28 13.55 -7.86
N SER A 69 2.96 12.49 -8.61
CA SER A 69 3.51 12.28 -9.95
C SER A 69 2.95 13.25 -11.00
N ARG A 70 1.81 13.90 -10.73
CA ARG A 70 1.12 14.83 -11.65
C ARG A 70 1.16 16.28 -11.18
N PHE A 71 1.28 16.52 -9.88
CA PHE A 71 1.28 17.85 -9.30
C PHE A 71 2.64 18.54 -9.41
N VAL A 72 2.60 19.81 -9.81
CA VAL A 72 3.70 20.76 -9.63
C VAL A 72 3.40 21.55 -8.36
N ILE A 73 3.86 21.03 -7.21
CA ILE A 73 3.55 21.61 -5.90
C ILE A 73 4.77 21.61 -4.98
N CYS A 74 4.89 22.65 -4.16
CA CYS A 74 5.96 22.79 -3.17
C CYS A 74 5.92 21.67 -2.12
N ARG A 75 7.10 21.26 -1.65
CA ARG A 75 7.29 20.24 -0.60
C ARG A 75 6.46 20.51 0.66
N THR A 76 6.30 21.78 1.03
CA THR A 76 5.52 22.24 2.19
C THR A 76 4.03 21.87 2.15
N LYS A 77 3.51 21.46 0.99
CA LYS A 77 2.12 21.02 0.82
C LYS A 77 1.97 19.50 0.68
N TRP A 78 3.06 18.73 0.74
CA TRP A 78 2.96 17.27 0.60
C TRP A 78 2.23 16.59 1.77
N GLN A 79 2.38 17.10 2.99
CA GLN A 79 1.57 16.61 4.13
C GLN A 79 0.08 16.89 3.92
N LEU A 80 -0.28 18.06 3.38
CA LEU A 80 -1.66 18.36 2.98
C LEU A 80 -2.18 17.36 1.94
N VAL A 81 -1.38 17.03 0.91
CA VAL A 81 -1.73 15.99 -0.07
C VAL A 81 -1.93 14.64 0.61
N ALA A 82 -1.04 14.27 1.54
CA ALA A 82 -1.08 13.01 2.28
C ALA A 82 -2.35 12.88 3.15
N ILE A 83 -2.69 13.88 3.97
CA ILE A 83 -3.91 13.82 4.79
C ILE A 83 -5.17 13.77 3.93
N CYS A 84 -5.19 14.50 2.81
CA CYS A 84 -6.34 14.47 1.89
C CYS A 84 -6.45 13.11 1.16
N ALA A 85 -5.33 12.47 0.84
CA ALA A 85 -5.33 11.13 0.28
C ALA A 85 -5.84 10.08 1.29
N VAL A 86 -5.49 10.20 2.58
CA VAL A 86 -6.05 9.36 3.65
C VAL A 86 -7.54 9.61 3.81
N LEU A 87 -8.00 10.86 3.77
CA LEU A 87 -9.43 11.22 3.81
C LEU A 87 -10.21 10.57 2.65
N ILE A 88 -9.71 10.66 1.41
CA ILE A 88 -10.34 10.05 0.23
C ILE A 88 -10.40 8.53 0.39
N ALA A 89 -9.30 7.90 0.80
CA ALA A 89 -9.24 6.47 1.02
C ALA A 89 -10.21 6.01 2.12
N ALA A 90 -10.29 6.76 3.23
CA ALA A 90 -11.20 6.45 4.33
C ALA A 90 -12.67 6.52 3.90
N LYS A 91 -13.05 7.55 3.12
CA LYS A 91 -14.41 7.67 2.56
C LYS A 91 -14.81 6.49 1.68
N TYR A 92 -13.83 5.79 1.08
CA TYR A 92 -14.08 4.67 0.20
C TYR A 92 -14.03 3.31 0.94
N ALA A 93 -13.02 3.11 1.78
CA ALA A 93 -12.69 1.81 2.36
C ALA A 93 -13.35 1.55 3.72
N GLU A 94 -13.66 2.60 4.48
CA GLU A 94 -14.20 2.45 5.83
C GLU A 94 -15.74 2.50 5.85
N PRO A 95 -16.38 1.82 6.82
CA PRO A 95 -17.81 2.02 7.08
C PRO A 95 -18.11 3.50 7.36
N ALA A 96 -19.24 4.01 6.87
CA ALA A 96 -19.57 5.44 6.94
C ALA A 96 -19.47 6.04 8.36
N GLY A 97 -19.82 5.27 9.40
CA GLY A 97 -19.72 5.72 10.80
C GLY A 97 -18.29 5.80 11.37
N ARG A 98 -17.29 5.28 10.66
CA ARG A 98 -15.87 5.30 11.05
C ARG A 98 -15.05 6.33 10.27
N VAL A 99 -15.62 6.98 9.26
CA VAL A 99 -14.92 7.96 8.44
C VAL A 99 -14.71 9.25 9.26
N PRO A 100 -13.45 9.69 9.52
CA PRO A 100 -13.21 10.93 10.25
C PRO A 100 -13.72 12.14 9.46
N SER A 101 -14.18 13.17 10.18
CA SER A 101 -14.62 14.42 9.55
C SER A 101 -13.43 15.24 9.04
N VAL A 102 -13.68 16.17 8.11
CA VAL A 102 -12.63 17.08 7.63
C VAL A 102 -12.03 17.89 8.80
N SER A 103 -12.86 18.30 9.76
CA SER A 103 -12.40 19.01 10.95
C SER A 103 -11.47 18.16 11.83
N ALA A 104 -11.67 16.84 11.89
CA ALA A 104 -10.77 15.93 12.60
C ALA A 104 -9.38 15.88 11.93
N PHE A 105 -9.31 15.89 10.60
CA PHE A 105 -8.03 15.98 9.88
C PHE A 105 -7.34 17.34 10.06
N VAL A 106 -8.09 18.44 10.11
CA VAL A 106 -7.54 19.77 10.43
C VAL A 106 -6.93 19.78 11.83
N LEU A 107 -7.61 19.14 12.80
CA LEU A 107 -7.11 19.03 14.18
C LEU A 107 -5.88 18.10 14.28
N CYS A 108 -5.89 16.97 13.56
CA CYS A 108 -4.76 16.05 13.48
C CYS A 108 -3.51 16.72 12.90
N ALA A 109 -3.68 17.67 11.97
CA ALA A 109 -2.60 18.50 11.44
C ALA A 109 -2.30 19.74 12.31
N GLU A 110 -2.73 19.76 13.57
CA GLU A 110 -2.54 20.87 14.54
C GLU A 110 -2.96 22.26 13.99
N GLY A 111 -3.95 22.29 13.09
CA GLY A 111 -4.41 23.53 12.47
C GLY A 111 -3.47 24.12 11.41
N ALA A 112 -2.43 23.38 10.98
CA ALA A 112 -1.48 23.81 9.94
C ALA A 112 -2.18 24.15 8.61
N TYR A 113 -3.35 23.56 8.35
CA TYR A 113 -4.15 23.78 7.14
C TYR A 113 -5.60 24.14 7.50
N PRO A 114 -6.14 25.27 7.00
CA PRO A 114 -7.54 25.60 7.21
C PRO A 114 -8.44 24.62 6.44
N GLN A 115 -9.64 24.36 6.97
CA GLN A 115 -10.60 23.41 6.38
C GLN A 115 -10.87 23.65 4.88
N ARG A 116 -10.94 24.91 4.46
CA ARG A 116 -11.12 25.29 3.04
C ARG A 116 -10.02 24.74 2.13
N GLU A 117 -8.78 24.70 2.64
CA GLU A 117 -7.62 24.25 1.89
C GLU A 117 -7.60 22.71 1.78
N VAL A 118 -7.99 22.01 2.86
CA VAL A 118 -8.19 20.56 2.86
C VAL A 118 -9.24 20.16 1.82
N VAL A 119 -10.39 20.82 1.79
CA VAL A 119 -11.45 20.55 0.80
C VAL A 119 -10.99 20.85 -0.62
N GLN A 120 -10.22 21.92 -0.83
CA GLN A 120 -9.69 22.25 -2.15
C GLN A 120 -8.64 21.24 -2.64
N MET A 121 -7.76 20.79 -1.75
CA MET A 121 -6.78 19.76 -2.06
C MET A 121 -7.46 18.42 -2.36
N GLU A 122 -8.44 18.01 -1.56
CA GLU A 122 -9.24 16.81 -1.81
C GLU A 122 -9.81 16.80 -3.24
N ARG A 123 -10.46 17.89 -3.66
CA ARG A 123 -11.00 18.02 -5.02
C ARG A 123 -9.92 17.92 -6.08
N SER A 124 -8.77 18.56 -5.84
CA SER A 124 -7.65 18.55 -6.78
C SER A 124 -7.09 17.14 -6.95
N ILE A 125 -6.97 16.37 -5.86
CA ILE A 125 -6.57 14.97 -5.92
C ILE A 125 -7.60 14.15 -6.70
N LEU A 126 -8.90 14.25 -6.40
CA LEU A 126 -9.94 13.51 -7.11
C LEU A 126 -9.91 13.75 -8.64
N VAL A 127 -9.73 15.01 -9.05
CA VAL A 127 -9.56 15.37 -10.46
C VAL A 127 -8.29 14.75 -11.04
N ALA A 128 -7.16 14.85 -10.32
CA ALA A 128 -5.89 14.26 -10.74
C ALA A 128 -5.94 12.74 -10.84
N LEU A 129 -6.78 12.07 -10.05
CA LEU A 129 -6.99 10.63 -10.11
C LEU A 129 -8.07 10.23 -11.13
N SER A 130 -8.70 11.19 -11.80
CA SER A 130 -9.86 10.98 -12.69
C SER A 130 -10.97 10.19 -11.98
N TRP A 131 -11.18 10.46 -10.68
CA TRP A 131 -12.12 9.74 -9.81
C TRP A 131 -11.88 8.23 -9.69
N ASN A 132 -10.76 7.73 -10.21
CA ASN A 132 -10.39 6.32 -10.14
C ASN A 132 -9.69 6.06 -8.80
N VAL A 133 -10.46 5.84 -7.73
CA VAL A 133 -9.98 5.83 -6.32
C VAL A 133 -9.94 4.45 -5.69
N ARG A 134 -10.15 3.36 -6.44
CA ARG A 134 -10.12 1.99 -5.91
C ARG A 134 -8.99 1.16 -6.54
N PRO A 135 -7.71 1.47 -6.28
CA PRO A 135 -6.61 0.63 -6.72
C PRO A 135 -6.72 -0.76 -6.10
N PRO A 136 -6.43 -1.84 -6.85
CA PRO A 136 -6.15 -3.15 -6.26
C PRO A 136 -4.95 -3.04 -5.32
N SER A 137 -5.04 -3.59 -4.11
CA SER A 137 -3.95 -3.53 -3.14
C SER A 137 -3.09 -4.79 -3.11
N ILE A 138 -1.86 -4.66 -2.61
CA ILE A 138 -0.95 -5.79 -2.33
C ILE A 138 -1.64 -6.79 -1.40
N LEU A 139 -2.37 -6.31 -0.39
CA LEU A 139 -3.08 -7.14 0.59
C LEU A 139 -4.23 -7.93 -0.05
N GLU A 140 -5.02 -7.33 -0.94
CA GLU A 140 -6.11 -8.03 -1.64
C GLU A 140 -5.55 -9.18 -2.49
N PHE A 141 -4.47 -8.94 -3.26
CA PHE A 141 -3.81 -9.98 -4.03
C PHE A 141 -3.19 -11.06 -3.14
N ALA A 142 -2.49 -10.66 -2.07
CA ALA A 142 -1.89 -11.61 -1.13
C ALA A 142 -2.93 -12.53 -0.48
N ALA A 143 -4.08 -11.99 -0.07
CA ALA A 143 -5.17 -12.78 0.51
C ALA A 143 -5.71 -13.83 -0.47
N MET A 144 -6.02 -13.43 -1.72
CA MET A 144 -6.50 -14.37 -2.75
C MET A 144 -5.44 -15.44 -3.06
N TYR A 145 -4.19 -15.04 -3.20
CA TYR A 145 -3.10 -15.98 -3.49
C TYR A 145 -2.80 -16.93 -2.34
N ALA A 146 -2.97 -16.49 -1.09
CA ALA A 146 -2.90 -17.35 0.08
C ALA A 146 -4.03 -18.39 0.08
N GLU A 147 -5.26 -17.98 -0.24
CA GLU A 147 -6.40 -18.89 -0.33
C GLU A 147 -6.21 -19.94 -1.44
N VAL A 148 -5.80 -19.52 -2.64
CA VAL A 148 -5.46 -20.44 -3.74
C VAL A 148 -4.34 -21.41 -3.32
N SER A 149 -3.33 -20.89 -2.62
CA SER A 149 -2.23 -21.70 -2.07
C SER A 149 -2.71 -22.78 -1.11
N ASP A 150 -3.63 -22.43 -0.22
CA ASP A 150 -4.17 -23.31 0.81
C ASP A 150 -5.01 -24.43 0.18
N LEU A 151 -5.88 -24.07 -0.77
CA LEU A 151 -6.68 -25.02 -1.56
C LEU A 151 -5.78 -26.00 -2.33
N LEU A 152 -4.74 -25.52 -3.00
CA LEU A 152 -3.81 -26.37 -3.75
C LEU A 152 -2.94 -27.26 -2.85
N SER A 153 -2.60 -26.78 -1.65
CA SER A 153 -1.76 -27.52 -0.71
C SER A 153 -2.55 -28.53 0.14
N GLY A 154 -3.87 -28.58 0.01
CA GLY A 154 -4.75 -29.36 0.89
C GLY A 154 -4.67 -28.94 2.36
N ARG A 155 -4.15 -27.73 2.64
CA ARG A 155 -4.04 -27.18 3.99
C ARG A 155 -5.21 -26.24 4.20
N ALA A 156 -6.23 -26.70 4.89
CA ALA A 156 -7.32 -25.84 5.30
C ALA A 156 -6.78 -24.80 6.30
N HIS A 157 -6.64 -23.57 5.83
CA HIS A 157 -6.29 -22.35 6.56
C HIS A 157 -4.79 -22.12 6.78
N ALA A 158 -4.28 -21.07 6.15
CA ALA A 158 -3.09 -20.36 6.56
C ALA A 158 -3.13 -20.13 8.08
N SER A 159 -2.07 -20.54 8.78
CA SER A 159 -1.94 -20.20 10.19
C SER A 159 -2.05 -18.69 10.36
N ARG A 160 -2.68 -18.23 11.45
CA ARG A 160 -2.72 -16.79 11.81
C ARG A 160 -1.33 -16.15 11.79
N ASP A 161 -0.29 -16.93 12.05
CA ASP A 161 1.10 -16.46 11.98
C ASP A 161 1.56 -16.18 10.55
N LEU A 162 1.11 -16.97 9.57
CA LEU A 162 1.40 -16.76 8.15
C LEU A 162 0.71 -15.49 7.65
N GLU A 163 -0.56 -15.27 8.00
CA GLU A 163 -1.32 -14.05 7.66
C GLU A 163 -0.67 -12.78 8.27
N ARG A 164 -0.27 -12.85 9.55
CA ARG A 164 0.46 -11.77 10.22
C ARG A 164 1.77 -11.45 9.51
N ARG A 165 2.49 -12.48 9.07
CA ARG A 165 3.74 -12.31 8.33
C ARG A 165 3.51 -11.69 6.96
N GLN A 166 2.51 -12.16 6.21
CA GLN A 166 2.11 -11.57 4.93
C GLN A 166 1.77 -10.09 5.09
N THR A 167 0.95 -9.74 6.08
CA THR A 167 0.58 -8.35 6.37
C THR A 167 1.80 -7.48 6.68
N ARG A 168 2.76 -7.99 7.48
CA ARG A 168 4.00 -7.28 7.80
C ARG A 168 4.86 -7.06 6.55
N LEU A 169 5.04 -8.09 5.73
CA LEU A 169 5.82 -8.00 4.48
C LEU A 169 5.16 -7.06 3.46
N ALA A 170 3.82 -7.08 3.35
CA ALA A 170 3.09 -6.13 2.52
C ALA A 170 3.31 -4.68 2.99
N ARG A 171 3.33 -4.43 4.31
CA ARG A 171 3.68 -3.12 4.86
C ARG A 171 5.10 -2.71 4.46
N VAL A 172 6.10 -3.59 4.60
CA VAL A 172 7.47 -3.31 4.13
C VAL A 172 7.48 -2.95 2.65
N ALA A 173 6.84 -3.74 1.79
CA ALA A 173 6.76 -3.45 0.37
C ALA A 173 6.08 -2.10 0.07
N LEU A 174 5.06 -1.71 0.85
CA LEU A 174 4.37 -0.43 0.70
C LEU A 174 5.28 0.77 1.03
N MET A 175 6.18 0.64 2.00
CA MET A 175 7.08 1.73 2.43
C MET A 175 8.15 2.07 1.39
N HIS A 176 8.64 1.06 0.66
CA HIS A 176 9.78 1.19 -0.25
C HIS A 176 9.31 1.40 -1.69
N TYR A 177 9.74 2.51 -2.30
CA TYR A 177 9.25 2.93 -3.62
C TYR A 177 9.67 1.98 -4.74
N GLU A 178 10.78 1.27 -4.56
CA GLU A 178 11.34 0.31 -5.49
C GLU A 178 10.32 -0.79 -5.85
N PHE A 179 9.37 -1.11 -4.97
CA PHE A 179 8.32 -2.07 -5.26
C PHE A 179 7.30 -1.57 -6.29
N ASN A 180 7.17 -0.25 -6.50
CA ASN A 180 6.26 0.31 -7.50
C ASN A 180 6.69 -0.01 -8.94
N GLN A 181 7.92 -0.49 -9.17
CA GLN A 181 8.35 -0.97 -10.49
C GLN A 181 7.62 -2.26 -10.90
N TRP A 182 7.11 -3.00 -9.90
CA TRP A 182 6.24 -4.13 -10.13
C TRP A 182 4.79 -3.78 -9.84
N SER A 183 3.94 -4.61 -10.41
CA SER A 183 2.52 -4.49 -10.26
C SER A 183 2.10 -5.07 -8.88
N ALA A 184 1.10 -4.51 -8.20
CA ALA A 184 0.53 -5.03 -6.95
C ALA A 184 0.25 -6.55 -6.94
N SER A 185 -0.12 -7.17 -8.07
CA SER A 185 -0.24 -8.63 -8.18
C SER A 185 1.10 -9.35 -8.04
N VAL A 186 2.15 -8.87 -8.71
CA VAL A 186 3.51 -9.41 -8.55
C VAL A 186 4.00 -9.25 -7.11
N VAL A 187 3.77 -8.08 -6.50
CA VAL A 187 4.15 -7.81 -5.11
C VAL A 187 3.33 -8.65 -4.13
N GLY A 188 2.03 -8.86 -4.38
CA GLY A 188 1.18 -9.74 -3.59
C GLY A 188 1.63 -11.20 -3.63
N ALA A 189 2.00 -11.70 -4.81
CA ALA A 189 2.61 -13.02 -4.96
C ALA A 189 3.96 -13.09 -4.22
N CYS A 190 4.80 -12.07 -4.36
CA CYS A 190 6.08 -11.96 -3.66
C CYS A 190 5.90 -12.07 -2.13
N VAL A 191 4.94 -11.34 -1.56
CA VAL A 191 4.62 -11.36 -0.13
C VAL A 191 4.24 -12.77 0.33
N VAL A 192 3.35 -13.44 -0.39
CA VAL A 192 2.91 -14.80 -0.04
C VAL A 192 4.03 -15.81 -0.20
N GLN A 193 4.88 -15.71 -1.24
CA GLN A 193 6.05 -16.57 -1.39
C GLN A 193 7.06 -16.38 -0.27
N ALA A 194 7.41 -15.13 0.04
CA ALA A 194 8.38 -14.80 1.07
C ALA A 194 7.88 -15.26 2.45
N ALA A 195 6.59 -15.04 2.76
CA ALA A 195 6.00 -15.50 4.02
C ALA A 195 6.08 -17.02 4.18
N ARG A 196 5.88 -17.78 3.09
CA ARG A 196 5.98 -19.25 3.07
C ARG A 196 7.42 -19.72 3.22
N ILE A 197 8.37 -19.11 2.51
CA ILE A 197 9.81 -19.41 2.64
C ILE A 197 10.25 -19.20 4.10
N MET A 198 9.83 -18.11 4.74
CA MET A 198 10.11 -17.84 6.16
C MET A 198 9.41 -18.80 7.13
N SER A 199 8.43 -19.58 6.66
CA SER A 199 7.70 -20.61 7.43
C SER A 199 8.19 -22.03 7.11
N ASP A 200 9.27 -22.19 6.35
CA ASP A 200 9.73 -23.49 5.85
C ASP A 200 8.65 -24.25 5.05
N LEU A 201 7.78 -23.49 4.37
CA LEU A 201 6.74 -24.04 3.49
C LEU A 201 7.21 -24.02 2.03
N PRO A 202 6.86 -25.05 1.24
CA PRO A 202 7.24 -25.09 -0.17
C PRO A 202 6.56 -23.96 -0.96
N PRO A 203 7.23 -23.41 -2.01
CA PRO A 203 6.63 -22.42 -2.89
C PRO A 203 5.44 -23.02 -3.66
N VAL A 204 4.36 -22.25 -3.81
CA VAL A 204 3.10 -22.75 -4.38
C VAL A 204 3.10 -22.71 -5.91
N TRP A 205 3.66 -21.65 -6.51
CA TRP A 205 3.49 -21.39 -7.94
C TRP A 205 4.61 -21.95 -8.83
N ALA A 206 5.27 -23.03 -8.42
CA ALA A 206 6.05 -23.83 -9.36
C ALA A 206 5.17 -24.34 -10.54
N SER A 207 3.86 -24.46 -10.33
CA SER A 207 2.89 -25.01 -11.31
C SER A 207 1.86 -24.00 -11.86
N CYS A 208 1.72 -22.81 -11.27
CA CYS A 208 0.66 -21.81 -11.60
C CYS A 208 1.23 -20.52 -12.22
N SER A 209 2.12 -20.65 -13.20
CA SER A 209 2.90 -19.57 -13.82
C SER A 209 2.16 -18.76 -14.90
N LYS A 210 0.83 -18.67 -14.88
CA LYS A 210 0.09 -17.96 -15.95
C LYS A 210 0.09 -16.43 -15.80
N HIS A 211 0.35 -15.88 -14.61
CA HIS A 211 0.02 -14.48 -14.30
C HIS A 211 1.19 -13.60 -13.79
N SER A 212 2.41 -14.12 -13.70
CA SER A 212 3.60 -13.32 -13.38
C SER A 212 4.81 -13.89 -14.11
N ARG A 213 5.57 -13.03 -14.79
CA ARG A 213 6.86 -13.41 -15.39
C ARG A 213 7.73 -13.94 -14.24
N SER A 214 8.17 -15.19 -14.32
CA SER A 214 8.90 -15.88 -13.25
C SER A 214 10.09 -15.09 -12.70
N ASP A 215 10.70 -14.28 -13.56
CA ASP A 215 11.88 -13.48 -13.23
C ASP A 215 11.54 -12.24 -12.39
N ASP A 216 10.40 -11.59 -12.65
CA ASP A 216 9.96 -10.42 -11.90
C ASP A 216 9.62 -10.79 -10.45
N LEU A 217 8.92 -11.91 -10.27
CA LEU A 217 8.62 -12.44 -8.94
C LEU A 217 9.91 -12.77 -8.16
N ARG A 218 10.88 -13.43 -8.82
CA ARG A 218 12.17 -13.75 -8.20
C ARG A 218 12.91 -12.49 -7.73
N ARG A 219 13.01 -11.47 -8.59
CA ARG A 219 13.67 -10.19 -8.26
C ARG A 219 12.94 -9.46 -7.15
N CYS A 220 11.60 -9.46 -7.17
CA CYS A 220 10.77 -8.86 -6.13
C CYS A 220 10.99 -9.53 -4.76
N VAL A 221 11.04 -10.87 -4.71
CA VAL A 221 11.31 -11.63 -3.48
C VAL A 221 12.72 -11.38 -2.95
N GLN A 222 13.72 -11.32 -3.83
CA GLN A 222 15.10 -10.98 -3.44
C GLN A 222 15.19 -9.59 -2.82
N LEU A 223 14.57 -8.59 -3.45
CA LEU A 223 14.53 -7.23 -2.90
C LEU A 223 13.80 -7.18 -1.55
N LEU A 224 12.68 -7.88 -1.42
CA LEU A 224 11.92 -7.94 -0.17
C LEU A 224 12.75 -8.49 0.98
N PHE A 225 13.51 -9.56 0.77
CA PHE A 225 14.40 -10.08 1.82
C PHE A 225 15.56 -9.13 2.14
N GLN A 226 16.13 -8.45 1.14
CA GLN A 226 17.18 -7.47 1.35
C GLN A 226 16.70 -6.31 2.23
N VAL A 227 15.57 -5.72 1.88
CA VAL A 227 14.96 -4.61 2.62
C VAL A 227 14.52 -5.06 4.01
N TYR A 228 13.87 -6.22 4.12
CA TYR A 228 13.45 -6.77 5.41
C TYR A 228 14.64 -6.95 6.36
N LYS A 229 15.76 -7.46 5.88
CA LYS A 229 16.98 -7.58 6.69
C LYS A 229 17.49 -6.22 7.15
N GLN A 230 17.48 -5.20 6.30
CA GLN A 230 17.91 -3.85 6.69
C GLN A 230 17.04 -3.24 7.80
N GLU A 231 15.73 -3.50 7.81
CA GLU A 231 14.81 -2.94 8.81
C GLU A 231 14.78 -3.67 10.14
N TYR A 232 15.07 -4.99 10.15
CA TYR A 232 14.93 -5.83 11.35
C TYR A 232 16.25 -6.37 11.91
N ASP A 233 17.38 -6.20 11.20
CA ASP A 233 18.73 -6.62 11.63
C ASP A 233 19.59 -5.41 12.10
N GLY A 234 18.99 -4.21 12.17
CA GLY A 234 19.54 -3.00 12.78
C GLY A 234 18.53 -2.39 13.74
N SER A 235 18.96 -1.98 14.93
CA SER A 235 18.17 -1.46 16.06
C SER A 235 16.92 -0.63 15.69
N PRO A 236 15.81 -0.72 16.46
CA PRO A 236 14.56 -0.06 16.14
C PRO A 236 14.75 1.46 16.02
N PRO A 237 14.08 2.15 15.07
CA PRO A 237 14.09 3.60 15.07
C PRO A 237 13.52 4.11 16.39
N SER A 238 14.36 4.82 17.12
CA SER A 238 14.05 5.50 18.36
C SER A 238 13.09 6.65 18.11
N SER A 239 11.90 6.60 18.73
CA SER A 239 10.99 7.74 18.92
C SER A 239 10.34 8.30 17.63
N PRO A 240 9.13 8.90 17.71
CA PRO A 240 8.45 9.43 16.56
C PRO A 240 9.21 10.67 16.09
N VAL A 241 9.83 10.57 14.91
CA VAL A 241 10.54 11.68 14.29
C VAL A 241 9.54 12.81 14.05
N SER A 242 9.64 13.82 14.92
CA SER A 242 9.25 15.22 14.79
C SER A 242 8.33 15.52 13.61
N ALA A 243 7.06 15.78 13.90
CA ALA A 243 6.02 16.22 12.97
C ALA A 243 6.33 17.53 12.21
N LEU A 244 7.56 18.06 12.25
CA LEU A 244 7.96 19.39 11.80
C LEU A 244 9.03 19.46 10.70
N ASP A 245 9.57 18.34 10.19
CA ASP A 245 10.61 18.39 9.14
C ASP A 245 10.10 18.76 7.72
N PHE A 246 8.82 19.13 7.59
CA PHE A 246 8.28 19.75 6.38
C PHE A 246 8.25 21.29 6.42
N ALA A 247 8.82 21.91 7.45
CA ALA A 247 9.10 23.34 7.43
C ALA A 247 9.98 23.71 6.21
N PRO A 248 9.70 24.83 5.53
CA PRO A 248 10.57 25.31 4.47
C PRO A 248 11.95 25.61 5.05
N ASP A 249 13.00 25.21 4.34
CA ASP A 249 14.34 25.72 4.61
C ASP A 249 14.25 27.25 4.58
N ALA A 250 14.61 27.89 5.68
CA ALA A 250 14.53 29.33 5.80
C ALA A 250 15.57 30.00 4.89
N ALA A 251 15.09 31.00 4.15
CA ALA A 251 15.76 31.94 3.22
C ALA A 251 16.06 31.42 1.81
#